data_AF-A0A9C9PNA5-F1
#
_entry.id   AF-A0A9C9PNA5-F1
#
_cell.length_a   1.000
_cell.length_b   1.000
_cell.length_c   1.000
_cell.angle_alpha   90.00
_cell.angle_beta   90.00
_cell.angle_gamma   90.00
#
_symmetry.space_group_name_H-M   'P 1'
#
loop_
_entity.id
_entity.type
_entity.pdbx_description
1 polymer ?
#
loop_
_entity_poly.entity_id
_entity_poly.type
_entity_poly.pdbx_seq_one_letter_code
_entity_poly.pdbx_strand_id
1 'polypeptide(L)'
;MATKNTYEMNDLKGVLNSDRAIALIAITAHQQSTLEACLSDEQLAAFVNGELKGEPRQTLLAHLNSCSQCYHHWLDTASYLKSLGTSQKRLPF
;
A
#
# COMPACT_ATOMS: atom_id res chain seq x y z
N MET A 1 -26.05 -42.08 -26.46
CA MET A 1 -26.49 -40.67 -26.36
C MET A 1 -25.72 -40.03 -25.23
N ALA A 2 -24.69 -39.23 -25.50
CA ALA A 2 -23.95 -38.49 -24.48
C ALA A 2 -23.20 -37.31 -25.11
N THR A 3 -23.85 -36.16 -25.26
CA THR A 3 -23.20 -34.91 -25.67
C THR A 3 -23.87 -33.73 -24.97
N LYS A 4 -23.50 -33.44 -23.72
CA LYS A 4 -23.74 -32.12 -23.11
C LYS A 4 -22.68 -31.86 -22.04
N ASN A 5 -21.56 -31.25 -22.42
CA ASN A 5 -20.90 -30.24 -21.58
C ASN A 5 -19.79 -29.49 -22.32
N THR A 6 -20.17 -28.61 -23.24
CA THR A 6 -19.23 -27.69 -23.93
C THR A 6 -19.60 -26.22 -23.76
N TYR A 7 -20.55 -25.91 -22.87
CA TYR A 7 -21.10 -24.57 -22.69
C TYR A 7 -20.57 -23.80 -21.46
N GLU A 8 -19.59 -24.33 -20.71
CA GLU A 8 -19.05 -23.63 -19.53
C GLU A 8 -17.63 -23.04 -19.72
N MET A 9 -16.99 -23.24 -20.88
CA MET A 9 -15.62 -22.75 -21.12
C MET A 9 -15.52 -21.51 -22.03
N ASN A 10 -16.62 -21.04 -22.63
CA ASN A 10 -16.60 -19.88 -23.53
C ASN A 10 -16.87 -18.55 -22.80
N ASP A 11 -17.60 -18.55 -21.68
CA ASP A 11 -17.88 -17.33 -20.91
C ASP A 11 -16.64 -16.71 -20.28
N LEU A 12 -15.68 -17.53 -19.83
CA LEU A 12 -14.44 -17.03 -19.24
C LEU A 12 -13.53 -16.35 -20.28
N LYS A 13 -13.57 -16.80 -21.55
CA LYS A 13 -12.83 -16.16 -22.66
C LYS A 13 -13.43 -14.81 -23.06
N GLY A 14 -14.75 -14.62 -22.92
CA GLY A 14 -15.41 -13.34 -23.20
C GLY A 14 -15.03 -12.27 -22.18
N VAL A 15 -14.95 -12.65 -20.90
CA VAL A 15 -14.54 -11.76 -19.81
C VAL A 15 -13.10 -11.29 -19.96
N LEU A 16 -12.17 -12.18 -20.35
CA LEU A 16 -10.76 -11.83 -20.52
C LEU A 16 -10.47 -10.88 -21.71
N ASN A 17 -11.35 -10.85 -22.71
CA ASN A 17 -11.22 -10.00 -23.91
C ASN A 17 -11.87 -8.62 -23.76
N SER A 18 -12.45 -8.30 -22.60
CA SER A 18 -13.03 -6.99 -22.37
C SER A 18 -11.93 -6.01 -21.93
N ASP A 19 -11.77 -4.88 -22.62
CA ASP A 19 -10.86 -3.79 -22.21
C ASP A 19 -11.03 -3.39 -20.74
N ARG A 20 -12.24 -3.55 -20.22
CA ARG A 20 -12.58 -3.31 -18.82
C ARG A 20 -11.95 -4.33 -17.86
N ALA A 21 -11.88 -5.61 -18.24
CA ALA A 21 -11.20 -6.63 -17.47
C ALA A 21 -9.68 -6.44 -17.53
N ILE A 22 -9.15 -6.07 -18.71
CA ILE A 22 -7.73 -5.70 -18.87
C ILE A 22 -7.40 -4.47 -18.00
N ALA A 23 -8.27 -3.46 -17.97
CA ALA A 23 -8.10 -2.28 -17.12
C ALA A 23 -8.13 -2.64 -15.62
N LEU A 24 -9.07 -3.49 -15.18
CA LEU A 24 -9.14 -3.95 -13.79
C LEU A 24 -7.91 -4.78 -13.39
N ILE A 25 -7.46 -5.68 -14.28
CA ILE A 25 -6.22 -6.45 -14.09
C ILE A 25 -5.02 -5.52 -14.06
N ALA A 26 -4.94 -4.52 -14.95
CA ALA A 26 -3.85 -3.55 -14.97
C ALA A 26 -3.82 -2.71 -13.68
N ILE A 27 -4.98 -2.26 -13.18
CA ILE A 27 -5.10 -1.56 -11.89
C ILE A 27 -4.65 -2.45 -10.73
N THR A 28 -4.99 -3.74 -10.77
CA THR A 28 -4.63 -4.71 -9.72
C THR A 28 -3.14 -5.10 -9.81
N ALA A 29 -2.60 -5.26 -11.01
CA ALA A 29 -1.19 -5.51 -11.25
C ALA A 29 -0.33 -4.28 -10.90
N HIS A 30 -0.87 -3.06 -11.06
CA HIS A 30 -0.23 -1.85 -10.56
C HIS A 30 -0.27 -1.75 -9.02
N GLN A 31 -1.29 -2.29 -8.36
CA GLN A 31 -1.27 -2.51 -6.90
C GLN A 31 -0.22 -3.57 -6.49
N GLN A 32 0.11 -4.51 -7.37
CA GLN A 32 1.09 -5.58 -7.11
C GLN A 32 2.54 -5.17 -7.44
N SER A 33 2.74 -3.99 -8.05
CA SER A 33 4.06 -3.52 -8.45
C SER A 33 4.73 -2.88 -7.23
N THR A 34 5.60 -3.68 -6.61
CA THR A 34 6.33 -3.50 -5.33
C THR A 34 5.58 -4.00 -4.10
N LEU A 35 5.57 -5.33 -3.92
CA LEU A 35 5.63 -5.94 -2.59
C LEU A 35 6.98 -5.62 -1.90
N GLU A 36 7.40 -4.36 -1.91
CA GLU A 36 8.23 -3.85 -0.83
C GLU A 36 7.31 -3.96 0.39
N ALA A 37 7.59 -4.89 1.29
CA ALA A 37 6.77 -5.07 2.48
C ALA A 37 6.54 -3.71 3.12
N CYS A 38 5.27 -3.35 3.33
CA CYS A 38 4.93 -2.11 4.02
C CYS A 38 5.66 -2.05 5.36
N LEU A 39 5.95 -0.84 5.82
CA LEU A 39 6.58 -0.62 7.11
C LEU A 39 5.79 -1.32 8.21
N SER A 40 6.49 -1.97 9.15
CA SER A 40 5.84 -2.50 10.34
C SER A 40 5.42 -1.38 11.28
N ASP A 41 4.45 -1.65 12.16
CA ASP A 41 3.97 -0.68 13.13
C ASP A 41 5.09 -0.22 14.07
N GLU A 42 6.03 -1.10 14.42
CA GLU A 42 7.19 -0.79 15.24
C GLU A 42 8.16 0.16 14.52
N GLN A 43 8.38 -0.06 13.22
CA GLN A 43 9.24 0.81 12.41
C GLN A 43 8.61 2.21 12.26
N LEU A 44 7.31 2.27 12.06
CA LEU A 44 6.58 3.53 11.97
C LEU A 44 6.58 4.26 13.33
N ALA A 45 6.39 3.55 14.43
CA ALA A 45 6.49 4.12 15.78
C ALA A 45 7.89 4.69 16.05
N ALA A 46 8.95 3.93 15.76
CA ALA A 46 10.33 4.39 15.92
C ALA A 46 10.64 5.62 15.04
N PHE A 47 10.09 5.66 13.83
CA PHE A 47 10.19 6.82 12.93
C PHE A 47 9.49 8.05 13.50
N VAL A 48 8.25 7.90 13.98
CA VAL A 48 7.43 8.97 14.53
C VAL A 48 8.00 9.47 15.85
N ASN A 49 8.52 8.59 16.71
CA ASN A 49 9.19 8.94 17.96
C ASN A 49 10.53 9.66 17.77
N GLY A 50 11.09 9.67 16.54
CA GLY A 50 12.39 10.28 16.25
C GLY A 50 13.57 9.44 16.71
N GLU A 51 13.36 8.13 16.93
CA GLU A 51 14.39 7.18 17.37
C GLU A 51 15.34 6.84 16.20
N LEU A 52 14.87 6.98 14.96
CA LEU A 52 15.66 6.76 13.75
C LEU A 52 16.34 8.05 13.28
N LYS A 53 17.67 7.97 13.04
CA LYS A 53 18.52 9.08 12.58
C LYS A 53 19.42 8.65 11.42
N GLY A 54 19.81 9.58 10.56
CA GLY A 54 20.71 9.31 9.43
C GLY A 54 20.07 8.43 8.35
N GLU A 55 20.86 7.52 7.78
CA GLU A 55 20.47 6.56 6.72
C GLU A 55 19.12 5.86 6.96
N PRO A 56 18.84 5.21 8.11
CA PRO A 56 17.57 4.50 8.30
C PRO A 56 16.35 5.43 8.24
N ARG A 57 16.47 6.68 8.70
CA ARG A 57 15.37 7.65 8.59
C ARG A 57 15.11 8.03 7.13
N GLN A 58 16.16 8.19 6.33
CA GLN A 58 16.05 8.54 4.92
C GLN A 58 15.43 7.39 4.10
N THR A 59 15.81 6.15 4.39
CA THR A 59 15.21 4.96 3.76
C THR A 59 13.72 4.86 4.04
N LEU A 60 13.30 5.07 5.30
CA LEU A 60 11.88 5.04 5.64
C LEU A 60 11.11 6.21 5.00
N LEU A 61 11.70 7.40 4.92
CA LEU A 61 11.13 8.54 4.20
C LEU A 61 10.97 8.26 2.70
N ALA A 62 11.96 7.62 2.08
CA ALA A 62 11.87 7.22 0.68
C ALA A 62 10.70 6.25 0.46
N HIS A 63 10.53 5.26 1.34
CA HIS A 63 9.41 4.33 1.29
C HIS A 63 8.05 5.03 1.52
N LEU A 64 7.96 5.94 2.48
CA LEU A 64 6.74 6.73 2.71
C LEU A 64 6.36 7.59 1.50
N ASN A 65 7.33 8.10 0.76
CA ASN A 65 7.07 8.87 -0.46
C ASN A 65 6.64 8.00 -1.65
N SER A 66 7.05 6.73 -1.70
CA SER A 66 6.71 5.81 -2.79
C SER A 66 5.46 4.96 -2.52
N CYS A 67 5.12 4.73 -1.24
CA CYS A 67 4.02 3.85 -0.83
C CYS A 67 2.86 4.67 -0.24
N SER A 68 1.77 4.80 -1.01
CA SER A 68 0.57 5.51 -0.58
C SER A 68 -0.07 4.92 0.68
N GLN A 69 -0.05 3.59 0.82
CA GLN A 69 -0.60 2.91 1.99
C GLN A 69 0.16 3.28 3.27
N CYS A 70 1.50 3.22 3.24
CA CYS A 70 2.33 3.62 4.39
C CYS A 70 2.22 5.12 4.66
N TYR A 71 2.11 5.94 3.61
CA TYR A 71 1.89 7.38 3.75
C TYR A 71 0.59 7.71 4.48
N HIS A 72 -0.52 7.07 4.11
CA HIS A 72 -1.80 7.24 4.79
C HIS A 72 -1.74 6.76 6.24
N HIS A 73 -1.14 5.60 6.49
CA HIS A 73 -0.99 5.06 7.85
C HIS A 73 -0.17 6.00 8.75
N TRP A 74 0.89 6.61 8.22
CA TRP A 74 1.66 7.64 8.90
C TRP A 74 0.82 8.90 9.18
N LEU A 75 0.03 9.37 8.21
CA LEU A 75 -0.83 10.54 8.39
C LEU A 75 -1.89 10.33 9.48
N ASP A 76 -2.50 9.14 9.54
CA ASP A 76 -3.48 8.80 10.58
C ASP A 76 -2.81 8.79 11.96
N THR A 77 -1.63 8.15 12.06
CA THR A 77 -0.84 8.12 13.30
C THR A 77 -0.45 9.53 13.75
N ALA A 78 0.04 10.37 12.84
CA ALA A 78 0.41 11.76 13.13
C ALA A 78 -0.81 12.60 13.56
N SER A 79 -1.96 12.38 12.93
CA SER A 79 -3.22 13.07 13.25
C SER A 79 -3.73 12.67 14.63
N TYR A 80 -3.66 11.37 14.96
CA TYR A 80 -4.02 10.86 16.27
C TYR A 80 -3.10 11.43 17.36
N LEU A 81 -1.79 11.43 17.17
CA LEU A 81 -0.85 12.03 18.13
C LEU A 81 -1.10 13.52 18.34
N LYS A 82 -1.38 14.26 17.27
CA LYS A 82 -1.78 15.67 17.37
C LYS A 82 -3.05 15.83 18.21
N SER A 83 -4.02 14.93 18.08
CA SER A 83 -5.27 14.97 18.86
C SER A 83 -5.07 14.65 20.34
N LEU A 84 -4.08 13.81 20.66
CA LEU A 84 -3.73 13.45 22.04
C LEU A 84 -3.04 14.59 22.81
N GLY A 85 -2.76 15.73 22.16
CA GLY A 85 -2.06 16.83 22.80
C GLY A 85 -0.65 16.45 23.26
N THR A 86 -0.09 15.35 22.75
CA THR A 86 1.32 15.03 22.93
C THR A 86 2.08 16.12 22.21
N SER A 87 2.49 17.12 22.99
CA SER A 87 3.47 18.12 22.61
C SER A 87 4.79 17.39 22.43
N GLN A 88 4.89 16.60 21.37
CA GLN A 88 6.15 16.06 20.92
C GLN A 88 6.99 17.29 20.59
N LYS A 89 8.01 17.52 21.43
CA LYS A 89 8.92 18.64 21.30
C LYS A 89 9.38 18.69 19.85
N ARG A 90 8.92 19.74 19.17
CA ARG A 90 9.24 20.09 17.78
C ARG A 90 10.75 19.93 17.59
N LEU A 91 11.19 18.89 16.89
CA LEU A 91 12.58 18.75 16.48
C LEU A 91 12.69 19.28 15.04
N PRO A 92 13.67 20.16 14.78
CA PRO A 92 13.81 20.83 13.50
C PRO A 92 14.19 19.84 12.40
N PHE A 93 13.76 20.20 11.19
CA PHE A 93 14.01 19.55 9.92
C PHE A 93 15.46 19.11 9.73
#